data_AF-A0A9P0FFI4-F1
#
_entry.id   AF-A0A9P0FFI4-F1
#
_cell.length_a   1.000
_cell.length_b   1.000
_cell.length_c   1.000
_cell.angle_alpha   90.00
_cell.angle_beta   90.00
_cell.angle_gamma   90.00
#
_symmetry.space_group_name_H-M   'P 1'
#
loop_
_entity.id
_entity.type
_entity.pdbx_description
1 polymer ?
#
loop_
_entity_poly.entity_id
_entity_poly.type
_entity_poly.pdbx_seq_one_letter_code
_entity_poly.pdbx_strand_id
1 'polypeptide(L)'
;MKKDRWFCNKPLDEQQDLAQNNKIVPSDSESVILKNSNDSPIWIPESDNESETSLSSPMICCTPPDSPISSENICLNIEINDNISKTEASTSSKSKKVFCYYCETEVLNFPRHITRNHKSEIDVQKILSLPKLSKERKNLLFALRKKGNYLKSNDNLSKPVKTGNENTNYLPCIHCLGYYSSKNLWRHRKKCDANSNKGASTKNSKSEAQNFLIRNLKVDPQLKIDVFPRMRADKVSLVAKKDALICAFAARYLKIHRENHFILVASRKMRELARLLLEIKKIKPTINSLYEVLKPEYYDTLVSATKVVFRYDPESKTYQAPTFALNMGTTLKQCCDIALVYTLKKSQKLSTVSLANQEADLKTLIQLINSNWKFDVSSQASSDLNIQKWNKVTLVPFANDLKLLKDCLINKANMALCKLKENTSDEKSYIILMETIYSRIILLNRRRPGELQRLLVNTYKSLILNENSQAYEEFGEVISE
;
A
#
# COMPACT_ATOMS: atom_id res chain seq x y z
N MET A 1 -53.13 -4.87 -25.40
CA MET A 1 -54.16 -4.39 -26.36
C MET A 1 -54.44 -2.92 -26.05
N LYS A 2 -54.68 -2.11 -27.10
CA LYS A 2 -54.74 -0.61 -27.16
C LYS A 2 -53.35 0.04 -26.97
N LYS A 3 -52.57 0.44 -27.99
CA LYS A 3 -52.77 1.31 -29.19
C LYS A 3 -53.43 2.64 -28.85
N ASP A 4 -52.64 3.72 -28.94
CA ASP A 4 -53.01 4.92 -29.68
C ASP A 4 -51.79 5.62 -30.29
N ARG A 5 -51.93 5.93 -31.58
CA ARG A 5 -51.03 6.70 -32.45
C ARG A 5 -51.43 8.17 -32.38
N TRP A 6 -50.45 9.08 -32.47
CA TRP A 6 -50.64 10.34 -33.18
C TRP A 6 -49.46 10.55 -34.15
N PHE A 7 -49.82 10.79 -35.41
CA PHE A 7 -48.97 11.13 -36.55
C PHE A 7 -49.01 12.65 -36.74
N CYS A 8 -47.92 13.29 -37.16
CA CYS A 8 -47.97 14.24 -38.28
C CYS A 8 -46.57 14.47 -38.90
N ASN A 9 -46.44 14.08 -40.17
CA ASN A 9 -45.44 14.50 -41.18
C ASN A 9 -45.74 15.96 -41.63
N LYS A 10 -44.91 16.80 -42.26
CA LYS A 10 -43.82 16.78 -43.28
C LYS A 10 -43.40 18.29 -43.49
N PRO A 11 -42.55 18.77 -44.45
CA PRO A 11 -41.66 18.13 -45.45
C PRO A 11 -40.23 18.76 -45.58
N LEU A 12 -39.42 18.20 -46.49
CA LEU A 12 -38.13 18.68 -47.04
C LEU A 12 -38.32 19.77 -48.11
N ASP A 13 -37.30 20.61 -48.31
CA ASP A 13 -36.92 21.19 -49.62
C ASP A 13 -35.38 21.42 -49.71
N GLU A 14 -34.86 21.26 -50.93
CA GLU A 14 -33.45 21.32 -51.37
C GLU A 14 -33.00 22.71 -51.90
N GLN A 15 -31.70 22.79 -52.26
CA GLN A 15 -31.00 23.78 -53.13
C GLN A 15 -30.48 25.07 -52.46
N GLN A 16 -29.40 25.74 -52.86
CA GLN A 16 -28.10 25.51 -53.54
C GLN A 16 -27.28 26.81 -53.30
N ASP A 17 -25.95 26.78 -53.54
CA ASP A 17 -25.00 27.91 -53.88
C ASP A 17 -23.78 28.04 -52.94
N LEU A 18 -22.56 27.68 -53.38
CA LEU A 18 -21.59 28.37 -54.26
C LEU A 18 -20.76 29.46 -53.57
N ALA A 19 -19.48 29.16 -53.26
CA ALA A 19 -18.34 30.05 -53.49
C ALA A 19 -16.99 29.31 -53.28
N GLN A 20 -16.27 29.11 -54.37
CA GLN A 20 -14.83 28.81 -54.41
C GLN A 20 -14.03 30.12 -54.32
N ASN A 21 -12.93 30.17 -53.55
CA ASN A 21 -11.59 30.46 -54.10
C ASN A 21 -10.46 30.50 -53.04
N ASN A 22 -9.48 29.62 -53.30
CA ASN A 22 -8.03 29.67 -53.07
C ASN A 22 -7.38 30.92 -52.44
N LYS A 23 -6.44 30.67 -51.52
CA LYS A 23 -5.02 31.07 -51.67
C LYS A 23 -4.08 30.37 -50.68
N ILE A 24 -3.03 29.77 -51.24
CA ILE A 24 -1.83 29.20 -50.63
C ILE A 24 -0.85 30.34 -50.31
N VAL A 25 -0.14 30.31 -49.16
CA VAL A 25 1.31 30.65 -48.96
C VAL A 25 1.78 30.06 -47.60
N PRO A 26 3.05 29.61 -47.44
CA PRO A 26 3.52 28.72 -46.37
C PRO A 26 4.50 29.38 -45.35
N SER A 27 4.61 28.80 -44.15
CA SER A 27 5.72 28.90 -43.17
C SER A 27 5.25 28.18 -41.90
N ASP A 28 6.04 27.61 -40.99
CA ASP A 28 7.46 27.36 -40.87
C ASP A 28 7.60 26.22 -39.84
N SER A 29 8.75 25.58 -39.86
CA SER A 29 9.25 24.60 -38.90
C SER A 29 9.00 24.97 -37.43
N GLU A 30 8.50 24.01 -36.63
CA GLU A 30 8.89 23.94 -35.22
C GLU A 30 8.82 22.51 -34.67
N SER A 31 9.94 22.12 -34.08
CA SER A 31 10.26 20.81 -33.50
C SER A 31 9.63 20.68 -32.11
N VAL A 32 8.66 19.77 -31.97
CA VAL A 32 8.11 19.43 -30.65
C VAL A 32 8.86 18.23 -30.06
N ILE A 33 9.66 18.53 -29.04
CA ILE A 33 10.34 17.59 -28.16
C ILE A 33 9.29 16.79 -27.36
N LEU A 34 9.12 15.51 -27.70
CA LEU A 34 8.35 14.56 -26.89
C LEU A 34 9.13 14.22 -25.61
N LYS A 35 8.68 14.77 -24.49
CA LYS A 35 9.10 14.36 -23.14
C LYS A 35 8.57 12.94 -22.87
N ASN A 36 9.48 11.97 -22.79
CA ASN A 36 9.21 10.62 -22.29
C ASN A 36 8.65 10.68 -20.87
N SER A 37 7.37 10.32 -20.72
CA SER A 37 6.75 9.98 -19.45
C SER A 37 6.56 8.46 -19.39
N ASN A 38 7.54 7.78 -18.79
CA ASN A 38 7.39 6.39 -18.38
C ASN A 38 6.59 6.35 -17.07
N ASP A 39 5.28 6.16 -17.17
CA ASP A 39 4.43 5.68 -16.07
C ASP A 39 3.30 4.83 -16.67
N SER A 40 3.59 3.55 -16.93
CA SER A 40 2.59 2.55 -17.28
C SER A 40 1.88 2.03 -16.01
N PRO A 41 0.54 1.99 -15.96
CA PRO A 41 -0.21 1.49 -14.81
C PRO A 41 -0.09 -0.04 -14.71
N ILE A 42 0.33 -0.52 -13.53
CA ILE A 42 0.49 -1.94 -13.20
C ILE A 42 -0.89 -2.59 -13.02
N TRP A 43 -1.20 -3.57 -13.88
CA TRP A 43 -2.42 -4.38 -13.86
C TRP A 43 -2.22 -5.65 -13.00
N ILE A 44 -3.25 -6.03 -12.22
CA ILE A 44 -3.24 -7.12 -11.24
C ILE A 44 -4.02 -8.33 -11.81
N PRO A 45 -3.43 -9.53 -11.93
CA PRO A 45 -4.14 -10.77 -12.25
C PRO A 45 -4.92 -11.34 -11.05
N GLU A 46 -6.08 -11.93 -11.31
CA GLU A 46 -6.80 -12.88 -10.45
C GLU A 46 -6.66 -14.29 -11.08
N SER A 47 -6.67 -15.34 -10.26
CA SER A 47 -6.72 -16.76 -10.66
C SER A 47 -7.69 -17.51 -9.76
N ASP A 48 -8.47 -18.39 -10.39
CA ASP A 48 -9.69 -19.02 -9.90
C ASP A 48 -9.44 -20.14 -8.87
N ASN A 49 -10.20 -20.13 -7.76
CA ASN A 49 -11.25 -21.11 -7.49
C ASN A 49 -12.04 -20.71 -6.22
N GLU A 50 -13.34 -21.03 -6.25
CA GLU A 50 -14.44 -20.63 -5.35
C GLU A 50 -15.14 -19.30 -5.69
N SER A 51 -16.38 -19.48 -6.12
CA SER A 51 -17.36 -18.55 -6.68
C SER A 51 -17.63 -17.29 -5.84
N GLU A 52 -17.03 -16.15 -6.20
CA GLU A 52 -17.54 -14.82 -5.85
C GLU A 52 -17.27 -13.81 -6.98
N THR A 53 -18.34 -13.24 -7.54
CA THR A 53 -18.34 -12.18 -8.55
C THR A 53 -17.91 -10.83 -7.98
N SER A 54 -16.97 -10.10 -8.61
CA SER A 54 -17.04 -8.63 -8.67
C SER A 54 -16.15 -7.98 -9.74
N LEU A 55 -16.72 -6.93 -10.36
CA LEU A 55 -16.08 -6.02 -11.33
C LEU A 55 -15.42 -4.82 -10.63
N SER A 56 -14.47 -4.23 -11.34
CA SER A 56 -13.67 -3.04 -11.03
C SER A 56 -14.43 -1.70 -11.00
N SER A 57 -13.98 -0.79 -10.12
CA SER A 57 -14.38 0.63 -9.98
C SER A 57 -13.16 1.57 -9.78
N PRO A 58 -13.29 2.89 -10.05
CA PRO A 58 -12.22 3.76 -10.55
C PRO A 58 -11.54 4.71 -9.54
N MET A 59 -10.39 5.26 -9.95
CA MET A 59 -9.55 6.23 -9.24
C MET A 59 -10.17 7.65 -9.19
N ILE A 60 -10.06 8.30 -8.02
CA ILE A 60 -10.27 9.75 -7.86
C ILE A 60 -8.91 10.37 -7.50
N CYS A 61 -8.49 11.34 -8.32
CA CYS A 61 -7.29 12.15 -8.12
C CYS A 61 -7.71 13.54 -7.61
N CYS A 62 -7.10 14.03 -6.53
CA CYS A 62 -7.26 15.41 -6.07
C CYS A 62 -5.87 16.03 -5.89
N THR A 63 -5.56 17.03 -6.70
CA THR A 63 -4.41 17.93 -6.55
C THR A 63 -4.81 19.18 -5.78
N PRO A 64 -3.96 19.74 -4.91
CA PRO A 64 -4.09 21.11 -4.41
C PRO A 64 -3.10 22.08 -5.11
N PRO A 65 -3.37 23.40 -5.06
CA PRO A 65 -2.67 24.43 -5.81
C PRO A 65 -1.34 24.87 -5.16
N ASP A 66 -0.35 25.16 -6.00
CA ASP A 66 0.92 25.80 -5.62
C ASP A 66 0.87 27.31 -5.89
N SER A 67 1.30 28.11 -4.92
CA SER A 67 1.95 29.41 -5.16
C SER A 67 3.04 29.64 -4.10
N PRO A 68 4.21 30.20 -4.47
CA PRO A 68 5.39 30.20 -3.62
C PRO A 68 5.55 31.52 -2.85
N ILE A 69 5.93 31.44 -1.58
CA ILE A 69 6.52 32.56 -0.84
C ILE A 69 7.88 32.12 -0.31
N SER A 70 8.91 32.80 -0.79
CA SER A 70 10.31 32.71 -0.42
C SER A 70 10.60 33.46 0.87
N SER A 71 11.35 32.87 1.80
CA SER A 71 12.21 33.63 2.73
C SER A 71 13.18 32.72 3.49
N GLU A 72 14.43 32.79 3.04
CA GLU A 72 15.68 33.01 3.79
C GLU A 72 16.05 32.20 5.04
N ASN A 73 17.32 31.78 4.99
CA ASN A 73 18.06 31.06 6.01
C ASN A 73 18.44 31.99 7.16
N ILE A 74 18.15 31.61 8.40
CA ILE A 74 18.85 32.14 9.57
C ILE A 74 19.31 30.98 10.46
N CYS A 75 20.61 30.72 10.43
CA CYS A 75 21.32 29.91 11.41
C CYS A 75 21.65 30.82 12.61
N LEU A 76 21.02 30.59 13.76
CA LEU A 76 21.47 31.20 15.01
C LEU A 76 22.47 30.28 15.70
N ASN A 77 23.73 30.75 15.72
CA ASN A 77 24.80 30.29 16.58
C ASN A 77 24.42 30.59 18.04
N ILE A 78 24.53 29.60 18.93
CA ILE A 78 24.53 29.83 20.37
C ILE A 78 25.94 29.49 20.85
N GLU A 79 26.70 30.55 21.10
CA GLU A 79 27.91 30.54 21.91
C GLU A 79 27.53 30.34 23.38
N ILE A 80 28.25 29.45 24.08
CA ILE A 80 28.09 29.24 25.50
C ILE A 80 29.24 29.97 26.17
N ASN A 81 28.94 31.07 26.85
CA ASN A 81 29.83 31.67 27.83
C ASN A 81 29.19 31.53 29.21
N ASP A 82 29.94 30.95 30.14
CA ASP A 82 29.57 30.82 31.54
C ASP A 82 29.77 32.19 32.21
N ASN A 83 28.69 32.82 32.70
CA ASN A 83 28.73 33.67 33.89
C ASN A 83 27.32 33.93 34.45
N ILE A 84 27.23 33.80 35.78
CA ILE A 84 26.01 33.96 36.57
C ILE A 84 25.80 35.45 36.85
N SER A 85 24.64 35.98 36.47
CA SER A 85 24.04 37.16 37.12
C SER A 85 22.51 37.07 36.99
N LYS A 86 21.82 37.29 38.11
CA LYS A 86 20.36 37.19 38.25
C LYS A 86 19.68 38.37 37.54
N THR A 87 18.74 38.08 36.63
CA THR A 87 17.62 38.97 36.26
C THR A 87 16.46 38.11 35.75
N GLU A 88 15.26 38.67 35.86
CA GLU A 88 13.99 37.99 36.11
C GLU A 88 13.37 37.24 34.92
N ALA A 89 12.47 36.33 35.28
CA ALA A 89 11.98 35.23 34.48
C ALA A 89 11.04 35.66 33.35
N SER A 90 11.45 35.39 32.12
CA SER A 90 10.52 35.09 31.02
C SER A 90 10.37 33.56 30.93
N THR A 91 9.13 33.12 30.71
CA THR A 91 8.65 31.74 30.80
C THR A 91 9.59 30.69 30.19
N SER A 92 10.35 30.03 31.07
CA SER A 92 11.33 29.00 30.74
C SER A 92 10.67 27.81 30.05
N SER A 93 11.10 27.53 28.81
CA SER A 93 10.83 26.24 28.19
C SER A 93 11.40 25.15 29.11
N LYS A 94 10.53 24.35 29.74
CA LYS A 94 10.96 23.26 30.63
C LYS A 94 12.00 22.42 29.90
N SER A 95 13.24 22.40 30.42
CA SER A 95 14.33 21.58 29.91
C SER A 95 13.87 20.13 29.80
N LYS A 96 13.87 19.57 28.59
CA LYS A 96 13.35 18.23 28.33
C LYS A 96 14.34 17.19 28.87
N LYS A 97 13.86 16.30 29.75
CA LYS A 97 14.66 15.19 30.28
C LYS A 97 15.05 14.20 29.18
N VAL A 98 16.32 13.82 29.15
CA VAL A 98 16.88 12.80 28.25
C VAL A 98 17.00 11.48 28.99
N PHE A 99 16.69 10.36 28.35
CA PHE A 99 16.90 9.04 28.94
C PHE A 99 18.36 8.61 28.82
N CYS A 100 18.99 8.28 29.94
CA CYS A 100 20.30 7.62 29.97
C CYS A 100 20.11 6.12 29.95
N TYR A 101 20.64 5.43 28.94
CA TYR A 101 20.48 3.96 28.85
C TYR A 101 21.48 3.19 29.71
N TYR A 102 22.49 3.83 30.29
CA TYR A 102 23.46 3.16 31.16
C TYR A 102 22.91 2.93 32.58
N CYS A 103 22.17 3.89 33.12
CA CYS A 103 21.53 3.80 34.43
C CYS A 103 20.00 3.83 34.37
N GLU A 104 19.43 3.83 33.17
CA GLU A 104 17.99 3.82 32.91
C GLU A 104 17.18 4.96 33.57
N THR A 105 17.83 6.11 33.81
CA THR A 105 17.19 7.29 34.43
C THR A 105 16.99 8.45 33.46
N GLU A 106 15.97 9.27 33.73
CA GLU A 106 15.72 10.51 33.01
C GLU A 106 16.47 11.70 33.63
N VAL A 107 17.32 12.35 32.84
CA VAL A 107 18.23 13.39 33.33
C VAL A 107 18.09 14.71 32.56
N LEU A 108 18.19 15.84 33.27
CA LEU A 108 18.12 17.18 32.66
C LEU A 108 19.43 17.60 31.99
N ASN A 109 20.57 17.36 32.64
CA ASN A 109 21.88 17.71 32.12
C ASN A 109 22.65 16.44 31.70
N PHE A 110 22.27 15.88 30.55
CA PHE A 110 22.82 14.63 30.04
C PHE A 110 24.37 14.62 29.92
N PRO A 111 25.04 15.65 29.36
CA PRO A 111 26.51 15.65 29.29
C PRO A 111 27.18 15.60 30.66
N ARG A 112 26.68 16.39 31.62
CA ARG A 112 27.21 16.41 32.99
C ARG A 112 26.98 15.06 33.68
N HIS A 113 25.81 14.47 33.50
CA HIS A 113 25.45 13.18 34.06
C HIS A 113 26.39 12.06 33.56
N ILE A 114 26.54 11.87 32.24
CA ILE A 114 27.40 10.79 31.72
C ILE A 114 28.87 11.01 32.09
N THR A 115 29.33 12.26 32.16
CA THR A 115 30.72 12.59 32.54
C THR A 115 31.00 12.30 34.01
N ARG A 116 30.00 12.31 34.88
CA ARG A 116 30.18 12.04 36.31
C ARG A 116 29.98 10.57 36.66
N ASN A 117 28.93 9.97 36.10
CA ASN A 117 28.43 8.67 36.54
C ASN A 117 28.84 7.50 35.63
N HIS A 118 29.30 7.79 34.41
CA HIS A 118 29.56 6.78 33.37
C HIS A 118 30.94 6.95 32.71
N LYS A 119 31.95 7.40 33.45
CA LYS A 119 33.31 7.64 32.93
C LYS A 119 34.00 6.37 32.40
N SER A 120 33.65 5.21 32.94
CA SER A 120 34.22 3.91 32.59
C SER A 120 33.68 3.37 31.25
N GLU A 121 32.56 3.90 30.76
CA GLU A 121 31.94 3.42 29.53
C GLU A 121 32.77 3.83 28.30
N ILE A 122 32.99 2.88 27.39
CA ILE A 122 33.86 3.06 26.21
C ILE A 122 33.41 4.27 25.36
N ASP A 123 32.12 4.37 25.07
CA ASP A 123 31.56 5.48 24.29
C ASP A 123 31.76 6.83 25.00
N VAL A 124 31.73 6.84 26.34
CA VAL A 124 31.93 8.05 27.16
C VAL A 124 33.41 8.41 27.20
N GLN A 125 34.32 7.45 27.37
CA GLN A 125 35.77 7.69 27.30
C GLN A 125 36.16 8.32 25.96
N LYS A 126 35.61 7.82 24.85
CA LYS A 126 35.80 8.42 23.51
C LYS A 126 35.28 9.85 23.41
N ILE A 127 34.16 10.17 24.10
CA ILE A 127 33.68 11.54 24.18
C ILE A 127 34.63 12.41 25.01
N LEU A 128 35.14 11.86 26.12
CA LEU A 128 36.00 12.58 27.06
C LEU A 128 37.38 12.89 26.47
N SER A 129 37.92 12.03 25.59
CA SER A 129 39.21 12.23 24.92
C SER A 129 39.21 13.36 23.88
N LEU A 130 38.04 13.76 23.38
CA LEU A 130 37.91 14.85 22.42
C LEU A 130 37.91 16.22 23.12
N PRO A 131 38.47 17.28 22.50
CA PRO A 131 38.44 18.63 23.07
C PRO A 131 37.02 19.10 23.41
N LYS A 132 36.90 19.87 24.51
CA LYS A 132 35.63 20.52 24.85
C LYS A 132 35.19 21.41 23.67
N LEU A 133 33.88 21.51 23.46
CA LEU A 133 33.23 22.28 22.39
C LEU A 133 33.47 21.81 20.94
N SER A 134 34.33 20.81 20.69
CA SER A 134 34.53 20.28 19.34
C SER A 134 33.23 19.74 18.72
N LYS A 135 33.09 19.89 17.40
CA LYS A 135 31.92 19.41 16.65
C LYS A 135 31.73 17.90 16.80
N GLU A 136 32.83 17.15 16.76
CA GLU A 136 32.83 15.69 16.94
C GLU A 136 32.35 15.28 18.32
N ARG A 137 32.83 15.95 19.38
CA ARG A 137 32.37 15.69 20.76
C ARG A 137 30.87 15.95 20.91
N LYS A 138 30.36 17.04 20.32
CA LYS A 138 28.92 17.36 20.29
C LYS A 138 28.16 16.25 19.54
N ASN A 139 28.64 15.80 18.39
CA ASN A 139 27.98 14.75 17.59
C ASN A 139 27.87 13.41 18.33
N LEU A 140 28.94 12.97 19.00
CA LEU A 140 28.92 11.75 19.81
C LEU A 140 27.94 11.87 20.99
N LEU A 141 27.93 13.01 21.68
CA LEU A 141 26.94 13.30 22.72
C LEU A 141 25.50 13.22 22.18
N PHE A 142 25.23 13.84 21.02
CA PHE A 142 23.91 13.75 20.39
C PHE A 142 23.54 12.33 19.97
N ALA A 143 24.49 11.52 19.50
CA ALA A 143 24.27 10.12 19.17
C ALA A 143 23.84 9.33 20.41
N LEU A 144 24.53 9.49 21.54
CA LEU A 144 24.14 8.84 22.80
C LEU A 144 22.75 9.28 23.29
N ARG A 145 22.44 10.60 23.22
CA ARG A 145 21.09 11.10 23.58
C ARG A 145 19.99 10.45 22.73
N LYS A 146 20.19 10.39 21.40
CA LYS A 146 19.23 9.78 20.47
C LYS A 146 19.08 8.29 20.75
N LYS A 147 20.17 7.57 21.00
CA LYS A 147 20.17 6.15 21.35
C LYS A 147 19.37 5.88 22.63
N GLY A 148 19.63 6.63 23.70
CA GLY A 148 18.88 6.49 24.96
C GLY A 148 17.39 6.78 24.77
N ASN A 149 17.06 7.93 24.17
CA ASN A 149 15.66 8.27 23.88
C ASN A 149 14.96 7.24 22.98
N TYR A 150 15.68 6.67 22.01
CA TYR A 150 15.15 5.62 21.14
C TYR A 150 14.76 4.37 21.92
N LEU A 151 15.63 3.90 22.81
CA LEU A 151 15.39 2.71 23.63
C LEU A 151 14.19 2.91 24.56
N LYS A 152 14.02 4.10 25.15
CA LYS A 152 12.88 4.41 26.01
C LYS A 152 11.56 4.58 25.26
N SER A 153 11.61 4.97 23.98
CA SER A 153 10.41 5.27 23.19
C SER A 153 9.53 4.05 22.87
N ASN A 154 9.96 2.83 23.24
CA ASN A 154 9.09 1.65 23.22
C ASN A 154 7.85 1.80 24.13
N ASP A 155 7.89 2.70 25.12
CA ASP A 155 6.78 2.97 26.07
C ASP A 155 5.74 3.99 25.55
N ASN A 156 5.44 3.99 24.25
CA ASN A 156 4.47 4.89 23.60
C ASN A 156 4.80 6.41 23.61
N LEU A 157 5.94 6.81 24.17
CA LEU A 157 6.38 8.21 24.23
C LEU A 157 7.63 8.41 23.36
N SER A 158 7.42 8.67 22.06
CA SER A 158 8.51 9.09 21.18
C SER A 158 9.04 10.46 21.62
N LYS A 159 10.35 10.55 21.94
CA LYS A 159 11.01 11.83 22.26
C LYS A 159 11.67 12.43 21.00
N PRO A 160 11.02 13.40 20.32
CA PRO A 160 11.53 13.90 19.05
C PRO A 160 12.73 14.84 19.23
N VAL A 161 13.59 14.87 18.21
CA VAL A 161 14.75 15.78 18.15
C VAL A 161 14.27 17.24 18.05
N LYS A 162 13.16 17.48 17.36
CA LYS A 162 12.46 18.76 17.31
C LYS A 162 10.97 18.51 17.51
N THR A 163 10.36 19.18 18.48
CA THR A 163 8.90 19.15 18.67
C THR A 163 8.22 20.03 17.63
N GLY A 164 7.24 19.47 16.96
CA GLY A 164 6.17 20.21 16.27
C GLY A 164 4.88 20.14 17.08
N ASN A 165 3.76 20.45 16.42
CA ASN A 165 2.43 20.51 17.03
C ASN A 165 1.98 19.17 17.63
N GLU A 166 0.99 19.18 18.52
CA GLU A 166 0.52 18.02 19.29
C GLU A 166 0.13 16.80 18.44
N ASN A 167 -0.37 17.02 17.22
CA ASN A 167 -0.80 15.96 16.28
C ASN A 167 0.29 15.47 15.31
N THR A 168 1.57 15.78 15.58
CA THR A 168 2.66 15.36 14.69
C THR A 168 3.04 13.89 14.91
N ASN A 169 2.89 13.07 13.87
CA ASN A 169 3.43 11.71 13.89
C ASN A 169 4.96 11.74 13.77
N TYR A 170 5.64 10.93 14.59
CA TYR A 170 7.09 10.82 14.62
C TYR A 170 7.54 9.42 14.23
N LEU A 171 8.63 9.35 13.46
CA LEU A 171 9.26 8.09 13.07
C LEU A 171 10.77 8.17 13.35
N PRO A 172 11.40 7.06 13.75
CA PRO A 172 12.83 7.03 14.00
C PRO A 172 13.61 7.00 12.68
N CYS A 173 14.72 7.71 12.62
CA CYS A 173 15.71 7.49 11.56
C CYS A 173 16.48 6.20 11.85
N ILE A 174 16.50 5.29 10.88
CA ILE A 174 17.18 3.99 11.01
C ILE A 174 18.70 4.10 11.24
N HIS A 175 19.30 5.20 10.79
CA HIS A 175 20.75 5.42 10.84
C HIS A 175 21.18 6.10 12.15
N CYS A 176 20.42 7.10 12.61
CA CYS A 176 20.84 7.95 13.71
C CYS A 176 19.98 7.84 14.97
N LEU A 177 18.93 7.00 14.92
CA LEU A 177 17.98 6.70 16.00
C LEU A 177 17.17 7.90 16.52
N GLY A 178 17.34 9.08 15.91
CA GLY A 178 16.55 10.26 16.27
C GLY A 178 15.11 10.14 15.75
N TYR A 179 14.14 10.59 16.55
CA TYR A 179 12.76 10.75 16.12
C TYR A 179 12.56 12.08 15.40
N TYR A 180 11.98 12.01 14.21
CA TYR A 180 11.67 13.15 13.36
C TYR A 180 10.22 13.10 12.90
N SER A 181 9.61 14.25 12.64
CA SER A 181 8.25 14.30 12.10
C SER A 181 8.20 13.48 10.80
N SER A 182 7.18 12.63 10.62
CA SER A 182 7.07 11.76 9.44
C SER A 182 7.14 12.55 8.13
N LYS A 183 6.62 13.78 8.11
CA LYS A 183 6.66 14.70 6.95
C LYS A 183 8.07 15.12 6.56
N ASN A 184 8.96 15.36 7.53
CA ASN A 184 10.33 15.85 7.29
C ASN A 184 11.41 14.76 7.35
N LEU A 185 11.05 13.51 7.64
CA LEU A 185 12.02 12.41 7.78
C LEU A 185 12.88 12.22 6.51
N TRP A 186 12.28 12.36 5.33
CA TRP A 186 13.01 12.25 4.05
C TRP A 186 14.09 13.34 3.89
N ARG A 187 13.79 14.59 4.33
CA ARG A 187 14.75 15.71 4.30
C ARG A 187 15.90 15.44 5.26
N HIS A 188 15.59 14.94 6.46
CA HIS A 188 16.61 14.54 7.43
C HIS A 188 17.53 13.47 6.84
N ARG A 189 16.98 12.41 6.22
CA ARG A 189 17.77 11.28 5.71
C ARG A 189 18.81 11.70 4.66
N LYS A 190 18.49 12.70 3.82
CA LYS A 190 19.43 13.26 2.83
C LYS A 190 20.65 13.94 3.48
N LYS A 191 20.48 14.49 4.69
CA LYS A 191 21.51 15.24 5.43
C LYS A 191 21.95 14.53 6.72
N CYS A 192 21.59 13.26 6.90
CA CYS A 192 21.86 12.54 8.14
C CYS A 192 23.35 12.18 8.20
N ASP A 193 24.06 12.67 9.21
CA ASP A 193 25.50 12.40 9.36
C ASP A 193 25.81 10.90 9.55
N ALA A 194 24.89 10.16 10.16
CA ALA A 194 25.03 8.71 10.34
C ALA A 194 24.63 7.89 9.09
N ASN A 195 24.17 8.55 8.03
CA ASN A 195 23.84 7.87 6.77
C ASN A 195 25.07 7.93 5.85
N SER A 196 25.66 6.76 5.55
CA SER A 196 26.79 6.62 4.63
C SER A 196 26.41 6.93 3.18
N ASN A 197 25.18 6.63 2.77
CA ASN A 197 24.68 6.85 1.41
C ASN A 197 23.89 8.16 1.32
N LYS A 198 24.61 9.29 1.46
CA LYS A 198 24.02 10.63 1.30
C LYS A 198 23.62 10.82 -0.17
N GLY A 199 22.32 11.01 -0.44
CA GLY A 199 21.78 11.18 -1.80
C GLY A 199 20.95 10.01 -2.34
N ALA A 200 20.94 8.86 -1.66
CA ALA A 200 20.11 7.72 -2.05
C ALA A 200 18.60 8.05 -2.06
N SER A 201 17.84 7.30 -2.87
CA SER A 201 16.39 7.44 -2.97
C SER A 201 15.71 7.40 -1.59
N THR A 202 14.87 8.39 -1.32
CA THR A 202 14.13 8.51 -0.04
C THR A 202 12.65 8.16 -0.19
N LYS A 203 12.23 7.61 -1.34
CA LYS A 203 10.82 7.28 -1.66
C LYS A 203 10.17 6.43 -0.55
N ASN A 204 10.90 5.46 -0.01
CA ASN A 204 10.40 4.53 1.02
C ASN A 204 10.86 4.87 2.45
N SER A 205 11.39 6.06 2.69
CA SER A 205 11.95 6.44 4.00
C SER A 205 10.96 6.29 5.16
N LYS A 206 9.67 6.55 4.94
CA LYS A 206 8.64 6.38 5.95
C LYS A 206 8.32 4.91 6.24
N SER A 207 8.18 4.07 5.19
CA SER A 207 7.87 2.64 5.38
C SER A 207 9.03 1.92 6.03
N GLU A 208 10.26 2.22 5.62
CA GLU A 208 11.49 1.69 6.23
C GLU A 208 11.62 2.08 7.71
N ALA A 209 11.36 3.35 8.05
CA ALA A 209 11.36 3.80 9.44
C ALA A 209 10.25 3.16 10.29
N GLN A 210 9.07 2.93 9.72
CA GLN A 210 8.00 2.20 10.42
C GLN A 210 8.39 0.72 10.61
N ASN A 211 9.00 0.09 9.60
CA ASN A 211 9.45 -1.30 9.68
C ASN A 211 10.58 -1.47 10.72
N PHE A 212 11.39 -0.43 10.88
CA PHE A 212 12.43 -0.40 11.91
C PHE A 212 11.87 -0.51 13.33
N LEU A 213 10.70 0.08 13.60
CA LEU A 213 10.02 -0.01 14.91
C LEU A 213 9.59 -1.44 15.27
N ILE A 214 9.42 -2.31 14.28
CA ILE A 214 8.90 -3.67 14.44
C ILE A 214 9.93 -4.73 14.06
N ARG A 215 11.19 -4.35 13.83
CA ARG A 215 12.24 -5.25 13.32
C ARG A 215 12.43 -6.49 14.19
N ASN A 216 12.23 -6.34 15.50
CA ASN A 216 12.39 -7.38 16.52
C ASN A 216 11.19 -8.35 16.60
N LEU A 217 10.07 -8.08 15.92
CA LEU A 217 8.93 -8.99 15.92
C LEU A 217 9.31 -10.32 15.25
N LYS A 218 8.91 -11.42 15.88
CA LYS A 218 9.05 -12.77 15.34
C LYS A 218 7.89 -13.02 14.36
N VAL A 219 8.09 -12.64 13.11
CA VAL A 219 7.14 -12.82 12.00
C VAL A 219 7.86 -13.46 10.83
N ASP A 220 7.09 -14.02 9.90
CA ASP A 220 7.60 -14.66 8.70
C ASP A 220 8.58 -13.73 7.93
N PRO A 221 9.80 -14.20 7.57
CA PRO A 221 10.78 -13.39 6.87
C PRO A 221 10.28 -12.81 5.54
N GLN A 222 9.45 -13.56 4.81
CA GLN A 222 8.91 -13.12 3.53
C GLN A 222 8.04 -11.87 3.69
N LEU A 223 7.29 -11.76 4.79
CA LEU A 223 6.51 -10.56 5.08
C LEU A 223 7.41 -9.33 5.31
N LYS A 224 8.54 -9.51 5.99
CA LYS A 224 9.49 -8.40 6.26
C LYS A 224 10.16 -7.90 4.98
N ILE A 225 10.46 -8.82 4.07
CA ILE A 225 11.20 -8.54 2.83
C ILE A 225 10.26 -8.00 1.75
N ASP A 226 9.11 -8.64 1.54
CA ASP A 226 8.28 -8.40 0.35
C ASP A 226 7.05 -7.53 0.65
N VAL A 227 6.34 -7.80 1.75
CA VAL A 227 5.05 -7.17 2.04
C VAL A 227 5.22 -5.83 2.76
N PHE A 228 5.93 -5.83 3.89
CA PHE A 228 6.03 -4.67 4.78
C PHE A 228 6.62 -3.42 4.12
N PRO A 229 7.62 -3.51 3.20
CA PRO A 229 8.15 -2.34 2.50
C PRO A 229 7.14 -1.68 1.56
N ARG A 230 6.19 -2.45 1.01
CA ARG A 230 5.14 -1.98 0.10
C ARG A 230 3.92 -1.38 0.83
N MET A 231 3.80 -1.62 2.14
CA MET A 231 2.71 -1.05 2.95
C MET A 231 2.93 0.44 3.23
N ARG A 232 1.85 1.23 3.11
CA ARG A 232 1.87 2.66 3.47
C ARG A 232 2.20 2.84 4.95
N ALA A 233 3.10 3.76 5.27
CA ALA A 233 3.50 4.05 6.66
C ALA A 233 2.44 4.86 7.43
N ASP A 234 1.34 4.22 7.80
CA ASP A 234 0.26 4.79 8.61
C ASP A 234 -0.06 3.93 9.84
N LYS A 235 -0.97 4.41 10.70
CA LYS A 235 -1.41 3.70 11.91
C LYS A 235 -1.96 2.32 11.59
N VAL A 236 -2.71 2.19 10.50
CA VAL A 236 -3.32 0.92 10.04
C VAL A 236 -2.24 -0.12 9.76
N SER A 237 -1.24 0.24 8.95
CA SER A 237 -0.14 -0.69 8.66
C SER A 237 0.70 -1.03 9.88
N LEU A 238 0.87 -0.10 10.83
CA LEU A 238 1.57 -0.40 12.08
C LEU A 238 0.81 -1.42 12.93
N VAL A 239 -0.52 -1.30 13.04
CA VAL A 239 -1.37 -2.27 13.74
C VAL A 239 -1.31 -3.63 13.04
N ALA A 240 -1.46 -3.64 11.71
CA ALA A 240 -1.41 -4.87 10.92
C ALA A 240 -0.10 -5.65 11.13
N LYS A 241 1.04 -4.95 11.16
CA LYS A 241 2.36 -5.55 11.32
C LYS A 241 2.68 -5.98 12.75
N LYS A 242 2.03 -5.37 13.75
CA LYS A 242 2.19 -5.72 15.18
C LYS A 242 1.33 -6.91 15.60
N ASP A 243 0.20 -7.11 14.95
CA ASP A 243 -0.72 -8.20 15.29
C ASP A 243 -0.21 -9.54 14.74
N ALA A 244 0.00 -10.50 15.65
CA ALA A 244 0.54 -11.81 15.31
C ALA A 244 -0.40 -12.64 14.42
N LEU A 245 -1.71 -12.55 14.64
CA LEU A 245 -2.70 -13.31 13.87
C LEU A 245 -2.87 -12.74 12.46
N ILE A 246 -2.89 -11.40 12.31
CA ILE A 246 -2.90 -10.75 10.99
C ILE A 246 -1.64 -11.11 10.19
N CYS A 247 -0.47 -11.16 10.84
CA CYS A 247 0.76 -11.59 10.17
C CYS A 247 0.71 -13.08 9.79
N ALA A 248 0.21 -13.95 10.66
CA ALA A 248 0.03 -15.36 10.35
C ALA A 248 -0.94 -15.58 9.17
N PHE A 249 -2.01 -14.81 9.11
CA PHE A 249 -2.94 -14.80 7.98
C PHE A 249 -2.24 -14.47 6.66
N ALA A 250 -1.46 -13.40 6.63
CA ALA A 250 -0.74 -12.99 5.42
C ALA A 250 0.32 -14.03 4.99
N ALA A 251 1.04 -14.61 5.95
CA ALA A 251 2.00 -15.67 5.68
C ALA A 251 1.31 -16.92 5.08
N ARG A 252 0.14 -17.30 5.60
CA ARG A 252 -0.64 -18.41 5.03
C ARG A 252 -1.13 -18.08 3.62
N TYR A 253 -1.58 -16.85 3.38
CA TYR A 253 -2.04 -16.40 2.07
C TYR A 253 -0.94 -16.51 1.00
N LEU A 254 0.29 -16.09 1.32
CA LEU A 254 1.43 -16.17 0.39
C LEU A 254 1.96 -17.59 0.15
N LYS A 255 1.65 -18.55 1.03
CA LYS A 255 1.98 -19.96 0.78
C LYS A 255 1.12 -20.55 -0.34
N ILE A 256 -0.12 -20.09 -0.44
CA ILE A 256 -1.08 -20.50 -1.47
C ILE A 256 -0.78 -19.74 -2.77
N HIS A 257 -0.55 -18.44 -2.65
CA HIS A 257 -0.39 -17.53 -3.79
C HIS A 257 1.06 -17.03 -3.93
N ARG A 258 1.82 -17.63 -4.86
CA ARG A 258 3.27 -17.46 -4.94
C ARG A 258 3.71 -16.27 -5.80
N GLU A 259 2.84 -15.76 -6.65
CA GLU A 259 3.17 -14.72 -7.62
C GLU A 259 3.28 -13.34 -6.97
N ASN A 260 4.21 -12.53 -7.50
CA ASN A 260 4.58 -11.23 -6.94
C ASN A 260 3.42 -10.22 -6.82
N HIS A 261 2.36 -10.35 -7.62
CA HIS A 261 1.21 -9.45 -7.56
C HIS A 261 0.35 -9.72 -6.31
N PHE A 262 0.35 -10.95 -5.79
CA PHE A 262 -0.36 -11.30 -4.55
C PHE A 262 0.26 -10.69 -3.29
N ILE A 263 1.51 -10.23 -3.35
CA ILE A 263 2.13 -9.43 -2.27
C ILE A 263 1.29 -8.18 -1.97
N LEU A 264 0.76 -7.52 -3.00
CA LEU A 264 -0.11 -6.34 -2.84
C LEU A 264 -1.48 -6.73 -2.29
N VAL A 265 -2.01 -7.90 -2.68
CA VAL A 265 -3.28 -8.42 -2.16
C VAL A 265 -3.15 -8.78 -0.68
N ALA A 266 -2.05 -9.42 -0.27
CA ALA A 266 -1.74 -9.71 1.13
C ALA A 266 -1.67 -8.42 1.95
N SER A 267 -0.93 -7.42 1.46
CA SER A 267 -0.86 -6.07 2.08
C SER A 267 -2.24 -5.44 2.27
N ARG A 268 -3.11 -5.54 1.26
CA ARG A 268 -4.48 -5.03 1.30
C ARG A 268 -5.32 -5.74 2.36
N LYS A 269 -5.37 -7.08 2.35
CA LYS A 269 -6.11 -7.90 3.33
C LYS A 269 -5.63 -7.67 4.76
N MET A 270 -4.31 -7.58 4.98
CA MET A 270 -3.74 -7.21 6.28
C MET A 270 -4.26 -5.86 6.79
N ARG A 271 -4.35 -4.86 5.91
CA ARG A 271 -4.85 -3.53 6.26
C ARG A 271 -6.36 -3.52 6.47
N GLU A 272 -7.13 -4.38 5.81
CA GLU A 272 -8.57 -4.55 6.07
C GLU A 272 -8.81 -5.08 7.49
N LEU A 273 -8.13 -6.17 7.86
CA LEU A 273 -8.19 -6.71 9.22
C LEU A 273 -7.74 -5.70 10.28
N ALA A 274 -6.69 -4.92 10.01
CA ALA A 274 -6.23 -3.89 10.94
C ALA A 274 -7.20 -2.70 11.07
N ARG A 275 -7.94 -2.34 10.00
CA ARG A 275 -9.02 -1.34 10.09
C ARG A 275 -10.16 -1.85 10.95
N LEU A 276 -10.57 -3.10 10.74
CA LEU A 276 -11.59 -3.75 11.56
C LEU A 276 -11.19 -3.74 13.04
N LEU A 277 -9.97 -4.19 13.36
CA LEU A 277 -9.46 -4.18 14.73
C LEU A 277 -9.44 -2.76 15.33
N LEU A 278 -9.07 -1.75 14.54
CA LEU A 278 -9.08 -0.36 14.99
C LEU A 278 -10.49 0.16 15.30
N GLU A 279 -11.50 -0.20 14.51
CA GLU A 279 -12.90 0.18 14.80
C GLU A 279 -13.43 -0.57 16.03
N ILE A 280 -13.11 -1.85 16.18
CA ILE A 280 -13.50 -2.64 17.37
C ILE A 280 -12.89 -2.04 18.64
N LYS A 281 -11.64 -1.56 18.59
CA LYS A 281 -11.00 -0.88 19.72
C LYS A 281 -11.70 0.41 20.15
N LYS A 282 -12.45 1.08 19.26
CA LYS A 282 -13.25 2.25 19.64
C LYS A 282 -14.47 1.83 20.48
N ILE A 283 -15.03 0.66 20.19
CA ILE A 283 -16.20 0.10 20.89
C ILE A 283 -15.76 -0.59 22.20
N LYS A 284 -14.66 -1.33 22.16
CA LYS A 284 -14.10 -2.11 23.28
C LYS A 284 -12.59 -1.83 23.41
N PRO A 285 -12.19 -0.81 24.19
CA PRO A 285 -10.77 -0.43 24.34
C PRO A 285 -9.88 -1.48 25.02
N THR A 286 -10.47 -2.45 25.71
CA THR A 286 -9.75 -3.54 26.39
C THR A 286 -9.06 -4.50 25.42
N ILE A 287 -9.54 -4.58 24.18
CA ILE A 287 -9.07 -5.52 23.18
C ILE A 287 -7.79 -5.01 22.52
N ASN A 288 -6.73 -5.83 22.54
CA ASN A 288 -5.43 -5.45 22.00
C ASN A 288 -5.03 -6.15 20.70
N SER A 289 -5.52 -7.37 20.49
CA SER A 289 -5.21 -8.21 19.33
C SER A 289 -6.45 -8.69 18.60
N LEU A 290 -6.32 -9.08 17.33
CA LEU A 290 -7.40 -9.70 16.57
C LEU A 290 -7.83 -11.04 17.22
N TYR A 291 -6.89 -11.78 17.80
CA TYR A 291 -7.17 -13.06 18.45
C TYR A 291 -8.17 -12.92 19.61
N GLU A 292 -8.07 -11.85 20.42
CA GLU A 292 -9.00 -11.60 21.54
C GLU A 292 -10.45 -11.34 21.09
N VAL A 293 -10.62 -10.85 19.85
CA VAL A 293 -11.94 -10.59 19.25
C VAL A 293 -12.62 -11.87 18.75
N LEU A 294 -11.85 -12.93 18.46
CA LEU A 294 -12.37 -14.16 17.86
C LEU A 294 -13.11 -15.03 18.88
N LYS A 295 -14.19 -14.51 19.42
CA LYS A 295 -15.12 -15.20 20.32
C LYS A 295 -16.58 -14.93 19.91
N PRO A 296 -17.50 -15.84 20.23
CA PRO A 296 -18.93 -15.66 19.94
C PRO A 296 -19.52 -14.39 20.56
N GLU A 297 -19.06 -14.02 21.77
CA GLU A 297 -19.50 -12.81 22.50
C GLU A 297 -19.29 -11.50 21.72
N TYR A 298 -18.37 -11.48 20.75
CA TYR A 298 -18.06 -10.29 19.94
C TYR A 298 -18.63 -10.35 18.52
N TYR A 299 -19.48 -11.33 18.19
CA TYR A 299 -20.05 -11.48 16.84
C TYR A 299 -20.75 -10.21 16.36
N ASP A 300 -21.68 -9.65 17.14
CA ASP A 300 -22.41 -8.42 16.76
C ASP A 300 -21.47 -7.21 16.67
N THR A 301 -20.41 -7.21 17.48
CA THR A 301 -19.36 -6.17 17.42
C THR A 301 -18.56 -6.28 16.11
N LEU A 302 -18.25 -7.50 15.65
CA LEU A 302 -17.60 -7.74 14.35
C LEU A 302 -18.48 -7.27 13.19
N VAL A 303 -19.78 -7.58 13.21
CA VAL A 303 -20.75 -7.14 12.20
C VAL A 303 -20.85 -5.61 12.17
N SER A 304 -21.02 -4.99 13.34
CA SER A 304 -21.14 -3.53 13.46
C SER A 304 -19.87 -2.82 13.00
N ALA A 305 -18.70 -3.30 13.42
CA ALA A 305 -17.42 -2.74 12.98
C ALA A 305 -17.21 -2.93 11.47
N THR A 306 -17.61 -4.07 10.91
CA THR A 306 -17.57 -4.33 9.46
C THR A 306 -18.40 -3.31 8.69
N LYS A 307 -19.64 -3.05 9.14
CA LYS A 307 -20.52 -2.02 8.56
C LYS A 307 -19.86 -0.64 8.54
N VAL A 308 -19.23 -0.24 9.64
CA VAL A 308 -18.51 1.04 9.74
C VAL A 308 -17.29 1.10 8.80
N VAL A 309 -16.44 0.06 8.80
CA VAL A 309 -15.22 0.02 7.97
C VAL A 309 -15.54 0.15 6.48
N PHE A 310 -16.61 -0.49 6.04
CA PHE A 310 -17.02 -0.53 4.64
C PHE A 310 -18.11 0.49 4.30
N ARG A 311 -18.34 1.45 5.21
CA ARG A 311 -19.20 2.62 5.02
C ARG A 311 -20.61 2.23 4.58
N TYR A 312 -21.22 1.35 5.37
CA TYR A 312 -22.64 1.07 5.28
C TYR A 312 -23.44 2.31 5.65
N ASP A 313 -24.39 2.69 4.80
CA ASP A 313 -25.34 3.74 5.07
C ASP A 313 -26.69 3.14 5.52
N PRO A 314 -27.14 3.40 6.76
CA PRO A 314 -28.42 2.89 7.26
C PRO A 314 -29.64 3.42 6.50
N GLU A 315 -29.57 4.62 5.92
CA GLU A 315 -30.71 5.25 5.24
C GLU A 315 -30.96 4.59 3.87
N SER A 316 -29.93 4.58 3.01
CA SER A 316 -30.01 3.91 1.71
C SER A 316 -29.90 2.38 1.79
N LYS A 317 -29.46 1.84 2.95
CA LYS A 317 -29.12 0.43 3.16
C LYS A 317 -28.04 -0.09 2.21
N THR A 318 -27.11 0.75 1.78
CA THR A 318 -26.05 0.38 0.83
C THR A 318 -24.65 0.53 1.39
N TYR A 319 -23.69 -0.21 0.82
CA TYR A 319 -22.26 -0.11 1.09
C TYR A 319 -21.55 0.69 0.00
N GLN A 320 -20.66 1.59 0.38
CA GLN A 320 -19.72 2.22 -0.58
C GLN A 320 -18.63 1.25 -1.06
N ALA A 321 -18.32 0.23 -0.24
CA ALA A 321 -17.23 -0.71 -0.46
C ALA A 321 -17.72 -2.17 -0.39
N PRO A 322 -18.70 -2.57 -1.22
CA PRO A 322 -19.45 -3.82 -1.02
C PRO A 322 -18.60 -5.08 -1.23
N THR A 323 -17.66 -5.11 -2.18
CA THR A 323 -16.73 -6.25 -2.35
C THR A 323 -15.98 -6.59 -1.07
N PHE A 324 -15.52 -5.58 -0.34
CA PHE A 324 -14.74 -5.80 0.87
C PHE A 324 -15.62 -6.25 2.05
N ALA A 325 -16.86 -5.77 2.12
CA ALA A 325 -17.84 -6.22 3.09
C ALA A 325 -18.21 -7.70 2.89
N LEU A 326 -18.42 -8.11 1.62
CA LEU A 326 -18.69 -9.48 1.23
C LEU A 326 -17.57 -10.43 1.70
N ASN A 327 -16.33 -10.08 1.35
CA ASN A 327 -15.16 -10.93 1.56
C ASN A 327 -14.68 -10.98 3.03
N MET A 328 -15.21 -10.11 3.91
CA MET A 328 -14.76 -10.02 5.30
C MET A 328 -15.13 -11.28 6.10
N GLY A 329 -16.31 -11.86 5.88
CA GLY A 329 -16.73 -13.09 6.57
C GLY A 329 -15.76 -14.25 6.30
N THR A 330 -15.42 -14.46 5.02
CA THR A 330 -14.43 -15.46 4.59
C THR A 330 -13.05 -15.19 5.20
N THR A 331 -12.63 -13.93 5.24
CA THR A 331 -11.34 -13.52 5.83
C THR A 331 -11.29 -13.77 7.34
N LEU A 332 -12.38 -13.51 8.06
CA LEU A 332 -12.51 -13.77 9.50
C LEU A 332 -12.54 -15.27 9.82
N LYS A 333 -13.28 -16.07 9.05
CA LYS A 333 -13.27 -17.53 9.15
C LYS A 333 -11.86 -18.07 8.98
N GLN A 334 -11.16 -17.60 7.95
CA GLN A 334 -9.76 -17.95 7.72
C GLN A 334 -8.86 -17.60 8.92
N CYS A 335 -9.08 -16.46 9.59
CA CYS A 335 -8.36 -16.12 10.82
C CYS A 335 -8.70 -17.06 11.98
N CYS A 336 -9.98 -17.46 12.12
CA CYS A 336 -10.41 -18.44 13.11
C CYS A 336 -9.74 -19.81 12.88
N ASP A 337 -9.64 -20.28 11.64
CA ASP A 337 -8.97 -21.54 11.32
C ASP A 337 -7.48 -21.51 11.71
N ILE A 338 -6.79 -20.38 11.48
CA ILE A 338 -5.39 -20.20 11.89
C ILE A 338 -5.26 -20.22 13.41
N ALA A 339 -6.13 -19.49 14.10
CA ALA A 339 -6.19 -19.45 15.56
C ALA A 339 -6.47 -20.84 16.14
N LEU A 340 -7.35 -21.62 15.52
CA LEU A 340 -7.68 -22.98 15.89
C LEU A 340 -6.47 -23.90 15.76
N VAL A 341 -5.76 -23.85 14.63
CA VAL A 341 -4.51 -24.62 14.44
C VAL A 341 -3.46 -24.29 15.50
N TYR A 342 -3.32 -23.01 15.88
CA TYR A 342 -2.40 -22.63 16.96
C TYR A 342 -2.84 -23.16 18.32
N THR A 343 -4.14 -23.11 18.61
CA THR A 343 -4.72 -23.61 19.86
C THR A 343 -4.51 -25.13 19.98
N LEU A 344 -4.79 -25.88 18.92
CA LEU A 344 -4.61 -27.34 18.86
C LEU A 344 -3.13 -27.77 18.99
N LYS A 345 -2.22 -27.07 18.32
CA LYS A 345 -0.77 -27.35 18.46
C LYS A 345 -0.25 -27.07 19.87
N LYS A 346 -0.88 -26.12 20.57
CA LYS A 346 -0.54 -25.79 21.96
C LYS A 346 -1.17 -26.78 22.94
N SER A 347 -2.42 -27.19 22.73
CA SER A 347 -3.11 -28.17 23.58
C SER A 347 -2.43 -29.54 23.57
N GLN A 348 -1.85 -29.95 22.43
CA GLN A 348 -1.04 -31.17 22.34
C GLN A 348 0.19 -31.14 23.25
N LYS A 349 0.78 -29.96 23.49
CA LYS A 349 1.94 -29.79 24.37
C LYS A 349 1.56 -29.53 25.82
N LEU A 350 0.42 -28.87 26.04
CA LEU A 350 -0.07 -28.47 27.35
C LEU A 350 -1.60 -28.38 27.30
N SER A 351 -2.29 -29.36 27.89
CA SER A 351 -3.75 -29.36 27.98
C SER A 351 -4.19 -28.52 29.18
N THR A 352 -5.08 -27.54 28.94
CA THR A 352 -5.69 -26.71 30.00
C THR A 352 -7.14 -26.40 29.66
N VAL A 353 -7.99 -26.24 30.67
CA VAL A 353 -9.40 -25.85 30.50
C VAL A 353 -9.55 -24.56 29.68
N SER A 354 -8.64 -23.61 29.87
CA SER A 354 -8.63 -22.36 29.09
C SER A 354 -8.43 -22.58 27.59
N LEU A 355 -7.63 -23.57 27.17
CA LEU A 355 -7.41 -23.86 25.74
C LEU A 355 -8.62 -24.58 25.14
N ALA A 356 -9.26 -25.47 25.90
CA ALA A 356 -10.50 -26.13 25.46
C ALA A 356 -11.63 -25.11 25.27
N ASN A 357 -11.76 -24.14 26.18
CA ASN A 357 -12.74 -23.06 26.03
C ASN A 357 -12.44 -22.19 24.80
N GLN A 358 -11.17 -21.84 24.55
CA GLN A 358 -10.77 -21.09 23.35
C GLN A 358 -11.07 -21.88 22.06
N GLU A 359 -10.84 -23.19 22.06
CA GLU A 359 -11.17 -24.06 20.93
C GLU A 359 -12.68 -24.06 20.65
N ALA A 360 -13.49 -24.20 21.71
CA ALA A 360 -14.95 -24.16 21.60
C ALA A 360 -15.43 -22.80 21.08
N ASP A 361 -14.94 -21.69 21.66
CA ASP A 361 -15.28 -20.33 21.23
C ASP A 361 -15.01 -20.12 19.74
N LEU A 362 -13.84 -20.54 19.25
CA LEU A 362 -13.46 -20.42 17.83
C LEU A 362 -14.40 -21.23 16.93
N LYS A 363 -14.73 -22.48 17.30
CA LYS A 363 -15.65 -23.32 16.52
C LYS A 363 -17.06 -22.73 16.48
N THR A 364 -17.57 -22.26 17.62
CA THR A 364 -18.87 -21.59 17.71
C THR A 364 -18.89 -20.32 16.88
N LEU A 365 -17.83 -19.51 16.91
CA LEU A 365 -17.74 -18.31 16.08
C LEU A 365 -17.73 -18.63 14.59
N ILE A 366 -16.99 -19.66 14.15
CA ILE A 366 -17.00 -20.11 12.74
C ILE A 366 -18.42 -20.49 12.33
N GLN A 367 -19.15 -21.21 13.19
CA GLN A 367 -20.55 -21.57 12.94
C GLN A 367 -21.43 -20.33 12.81
N LEU A 368 -21.33 -19.36 13.71
CA LEU A 368 -22.06 -18.08 13.63
C LEU A 368 -21.77 -17.32 12.33
N ILE A 369 -20.50 -17.27 11.90
CA ILE A 369 -20.12 -16.64 10.63
C ILE A 369 -20.77 -17.37 9.45
N ASN A 370 -20.72 -18.70 9.40
CA ASN A 370 -21.32 -19.46 8.30
C ASN A 370 -22.85 -19.33 8.25
N SER A 371 -23.51 -19.30 9.41
CA SER A 371 -24.98 -19.28 9.50
C SER A 371 -25.57 -17.88 9.31
N ASN A 372 -24.97 -16.85 9.91
CA ASN A 372 -25.63 -15.55 10.05
C ASN A 372 -25.03 -14.44 9.18
N TRP A 373 -23.74 -14.53 8.81
CA TRP A 373 -23.05 -13.44 8.11
C TRP A 373 -23.70 -13.09 6.76
N LYS A 374 -24.33 -14.08 6.12
CA LYS A 374 -25.13 -13.88 4.90
C LYS A 374 -26.21 -12.81 5.10
N PHE A 375 -26.98 -12.92 6.17
CA PHE A 375 -28.12 -12.06 6.47
C PHE A 375 -27.68 -10.68 6.99
N ASP A 376 -26.59 -10.66 7.75
CA ASP A 376 -26.13 -9.43 8.40
C ASP A 376 -25.32 -8.50 7.48
N VAL A 377 -24.60 -9.07 6.50
CA VAL A 377 -23.66 -8.33 5.64
C VAL A 377 -23.73 -8.77 4.17
N SER A 378 -23.51 -10.05 3.88
CA SER A 378 -23.16 -10.48 2.50
C SER A 378 -24.30 -10.30 1.49
N SER A 379 -25.56 -10.55 1.87
CA SER A 379 -26.70 -10.43 0.95
C SER A 379 -26.87 -9.00 0.46
N GLN A 380 -26.77 -8.01 1.35
CA GLN A 380 -26.88 -6.61 0.96
C GLN A 380 -25.66 -6.16 0.14
N ALA A 381 -24.45 -6.53 0.56
CA ALA A 381 -23.24 -6.23 -0.19
C ALA A 381 -23.24 -6.84 -1.61
N SER A 382 -23.76 -8.07 -1.76
CA SER A 382 -23.90 -8.73 -3.06
C SER A 382 -24.95 -8.02 -3.94
N SER A 383 -26.07 -7.59 -3.36
CA SER A 383 -27.08 -6.80 -4.07
C SER A 383 -26.49 -5.49 -4.59
N ASP A 384 -25.75 -4.75 -3.74
CA ASP A 384 -25.11 -3.50 -4.13
C ASP A 384 -24.10 -3.71 -5.27
N LEU A 385 -23.33 -4.80 -5.25
CA LEU A 385 -22.42 -5.15 -6.34
C LEU A 385 -23.16 -5.41 -7.66
N ASN A 386 -24.27 -6.12 -7.61
CA ASN A 386 -25.08 -6.40 -8.78
C ASN A 386 -25.68 -5.11 -9.35
N ILE A 387 -26.21 -4.23 -8.50
CA ILE A 387 -26.72 -2.90 -8.91
C ILE A 387 -25.60 -2.06 -9.53
N GLN A 388 -24.42 -2.00 -8.90
CA GLN A 388 -23.27 -1.27 -9.44
C GLN A 388 -22.82 -1.84 -10.79
N LYS A 389 -22.84 -3.17 -10.95
CA LYS A 389 -22.52 -3.84 -12.21
C LYS A 389 -23.55 -3.53 -13.29
N TRP A 390 -24.83 -3.51 -12.96
CA TRP A 390 -25.92 -3.20 -13.89
C TRP A 390 -25.89 -1.74 -14.34
N ASN A 391 -25.61 -0.82 -13.42
CA ASN A 391 -25.52 0.61 -13.71
C ASN A 391 -24.22 1.02 -14.41
N LYS A 392 -23.23 0.10 -14.48
CA LYS A 392 -21.96 0.36 -15.17
C LYS A 392 -22.21 0.42 -16.67
N VAL A 393 -22.13 1.62 -17.24
CA VAL A 393 -22.23 1.83 -18.69
C VAL A 393 -21.11 1.06 -19.40
N THR A 394 -21.49 0.13 -20.27
CA THR A 394 -20.54 -0.58 -21.14
C THR A 394 -20.14 0.33 -22.28
N LEU A 395 -18.96 0.93 -22.18
CA LEU A 395 -18.34 1.66 -23.28
C LEU A 395 -17.76 0.65 -24.27
N VAL A 396 -18.33 0.59 -25.46
CA VAL A 396 -17.81 -0.22 -26.57
C VAL A 396 -17.03 0.70 -27.50
N PRO A 397 -15.77 0.37 -27.85
CA PRO A 397 -15.01 1.17 -28.80
C PRO A 397 -15.68 1.15 -30.18
N PHE A 398 -15.60 2.25 -30.92
CA PHE A 398 -16.13 2.30 -32.28
C PHE A 398 -15.33 1.37 -33.20
N ALA A 399 -16.01 0.74 -34.17
CA ALA A 399 -15.36 -0.12 -35.16
C ALA A 399 -14.24 0.61 -35.94
N ASN A 400 -14.43 1.90 -36.20
CA ASN A 400 -13.43 2.75 -36.84
C ASN A 400 -12.16 2.87 -35.99
N ASP A 401 -12.29 3.06 -34.67
CA ASP A 401 -11.14 3.17 -33.76
C ASP A 401 -10.38 1.85 -33.68
N LEU A 402 -11.10 0.71 -33.67
CA LEU A 402 -10.47 -0.61 -33.71
C LEU A 402 -9.71 -0.85 -35.02
N LYS A 403 -10.25 -0.37 -36.16
CA LYS A 403 -9.58 -0.43 -37.45
C LYS A 403 -8.32 0.43 -37.46
N LEU A 404 -8.41 1.68 -37.00
CA LEU A 404 -7.27 2.59 -36.88
C LEU A 404 -6.16 2.00 -35.99
N LEU A 405 -6.52 1.41 -34.85
CA LEU A 405 -5.58 0.74 -33.96
C LEU A 405 -4.91 -0.47 -34.64
N LYS A 406 -5.69 -1.33 -35.30
CA LYS A 406 -5.18 -2.47 -36.06
C LYS A 406 -4.18 -2.01 -37.13
N ASP A 407 -4.55 -1.04 -37.94
CA ASP A 407 -3.74 -0.58 -39.07
C ASP A 407 -2.45 0.07 -38.55
N CYS A 408 -2.52 0.84 -37.47
CA CYS A 408 -1.34 1.39 -36.79
C CYS A 408 -0.39 0.28 -36.29
N LEU A 409 -0.92 -0.77 -35.64
CA LEU A 409 -0.11 -1.88 -35.13
C LEU A 409 0.56 -2.68 -36.27
N ILE A 410 -0.15 -2.90 -37.38
CA ILE A 410 0.40 -3.57 -38.57
C ILE A 410 1.52 -2.73 -39.18
N ASN A 411 1.30 -1.43 -39.35
CA ASN A 411 2.30 -0.53 -39.93
C ASN A 411 3.57 -0.49 -39.06
N LYS A 412 3.42 -0.36 -37.74
CA LYS A 412 4.57 -0.42 -36.80
C LYS A 412 5.31 -1.75 -36.86
N ALA A 413 4.59 -2.88 -36.89
CA ALA A 413 5.20 -4.20 -37.01
C ALA A 413 6.00 -4.34 -38.31
N ASN A 414 5.43 -3.91 -39.44
CA ASN A 414 6.10 -3.96 -40.74
C ASN A 414 7.35 -3.07 -40.78
N MET A 415 7.28 -1.85 -40.25
CA MET A 415 8.44 -0.95 -40.16
C MET A 415 9.56 -1.54 -39.30
N ALA A 416 9.22 -2.13 -38.15
CA ALA A 416 10.18 -2.81 -37.29
C ALA A 416 10.80 -4.03 -37.97
N LEU A 417 9.99 -4.80 -38.71
CA LEU A 417 10.45 -5.97 -39.47
C LEU A 417 11.40 -5.58 -40.61
N CYS A 418 11.13 -4.49 -41.34
CA CYS A 418 12.06 -3.97 -42.35
C CYS A 418 13.42 -3.59 -41.74
N LYS A 419 13.42 -2.89 -40.60
CA LYS A 419 14.66 -2.52 -39.89
C LYS A 419 15.44 -3.74 -39.39
N LEU A 420 14.75 -4.76 -38.90
CA LEU A 420 15.39 -6.00 -38.45
C LEU A 420 15.97 -6.84 -39.60
N LYS A 421 15.39 -6.75 -40.81
CA LYS A 421 15.95 -7.37 -42.02
C LYS A 421 17.25 -6.69 -42.45
N GLU A 422 17.35 -5.38 -42.29
CA GLU A 422 18.55 -4.60 -42.59
C GLU A 422 19.62 -4.76 -41.51
N ASN A 423 19.23 -4.80 -40.24
CA ASN A 423 20.11 -4.99 -39.10
C ASN A 423 19.50 -5.95 -38.08
N THR A 424 19.98 -7.20 -38.11
CA THR A 424 19.49 -8.28 -37.23
C THR A 424 19.80 -8.07 -35.75
N SER A 425 20.66 -7.11 -35.40
CA SER A 425 21.04 -6.80 -34.01
C SER A 425 20.33 -5.56 -33.44
N ASP A 426 19.35 -4.98 -34.13
CA ASP A 426 18.59 -3.84 -33.61
C ASP A 426 17.55 -4.25 -32.55
N GLU A 427 17.98 -4.22 -31.29
CA GLU A 427 17.15 -4.53 -30.11
C GLU A 427 15.85 -3.71 -30.05
N LYS A 428 15.88 -2.43 -30.47
CA LYS A 428 14.70 -1.55 -30.38
C LYS A 428 13.61 -2.00 -31.34
N SER A 429 13.98 -2.32 -32.57
CA SER A 429 13.03 -2.82 -33.57
C SER A 429 12.48 -4.20 -33.17
N TYR A 430 13.30 -5.05 -32.53
CA TYR A 430 12.83 -6.33 -31.99
C TYR A 430 11.77 -6.15 -30.90
N ILE A 431 11.99 -5.25 -29.93
CA ILE A 431 11.02 -4.95 -28.88
C ILE A 431 9.71 -4.41 -29.47
N ILE A 432 9.78 -3.48 -30.43
CA ILE A 432 8.58 -2.93 -31.09
C ILE A 432 7.79 -4.02 -31.83
N LEU A 433 8.49 -4.93 -32.53
CA LEU A 433 7.85 -6.05 -33.20
C LEU A 433 7.16 -6.99 -32.20
N MET A 434 7.83 -7.30 -31.09
CA MET A 434 7.26 -8.13 -30.03
C MET A 434 6.03 -7.48 -29.38
N GLU A 435 6.09 -6.20 -29.02
CA GLU A 435 4.97 -5.46 -28.40
C GLU A 435 3.76 -5.35 -29.34
N THR A 436 4.00 -5.13 -30.64
CA THR A 436 2.92 -5.04 -31.64
C THR A 436 2.26 -6.40 -31.88
N ILE A 437 3.03 -7.49 -31.97
CA ILE A 437 2.50 -8.85 -32.04
C ILE A 437 1.69 -9.17 -30.79
N TYR A 438 2.24 -8.91 -29.60
CA TYR A 438 1.58 -9.14 -28.32
C TYR A 438 0.24 -8.40 -28.22
N SER A 439 0.22 -7.12 -28.59
CA SER A 439 -1.01 -6.31 -28.62
C SER A 439 -2.05 -6.85 -29.59
N ARG A 440 -1.62 -7.33 -30.77
CA ARG A 440 -2.52 -7.94 -31.76
C ARG A 440 -3.12 -9.25 -31.28
N ILE A 441 -2.35 -10.10 -30.58
CA ILE A 441 -2.87 -11.34 -30.00
C ILE A 441 -3.91 -11.05 -28.91
N ILE A 442 -3.67 -10.04 -28.06
CA ILE A 442 -4.66 -9.58 -27.07
C ILE A 442 -5.95 -9.11 -27.75
N LEU A 443 -5.84 -8.28 -28.79
CA LEU A 443 -7.00 -7.75 -29.51
C LEU A 443 -7.80 -8.85 -30.22
N LEU A 444 -7.10 -9.82 -30.84
CA LEU A 444 -7.73 -10.93 -31.55
C LEU A 444 -8.48 -11.85 -30.59
N ASN A 445 -7.83 -12.24 -29.49
CA ASN A 445 -8.38 -13.23 -28.57
C ASN A 445 -9.30 -12.61 -27.50
N ARG A 446 -9.34 -11.27 -27.41
CA ARG A 446 -10.06 -10.50 -26.38
C ARG A 446 -9.74 -10.99 -24.95
N ARG A 447 -8.54 -11.52 -24.74
CA ARG A 447 -8.09 -12.07 -23.46
C ARG A 447 -7.39 -11.02 -22.62
N ARG A 448 -7.34 -11.28 -21.32
CA ARG A 448 -6.63 -10.41 -20.39
C ARG A 448 -5.12 -10.54 -20.60
N PRO A 449 -4.34 -9.45 -20.44
CA PRO A 449 -2.88 -9.49 -20.65
C PRO A 449 -2.17 -10.56 -19.80
N GLY A 450 -2.63 -10.80 -18.57
CA GLY A 450 -2.00 -11.80 -17.69
C GLY A 450 -2.16 -13.26 -18.13
N GLU A 451 -3.14 -13.57 -18.97
CA GLU A 451 -3.29 -14.92 -19.56
C GLU A 451 -2.23 -15.12 -20.64
N LEU A 452 -2.09 -14.13 -21.54
CA LEU A 452 -1.09 -14.20 -22.61
C LEU A 452 0.34 -14.17 -22.07
N GLN A 453 0.61 -13.41 -21.00
CA GLN A 453 1.91 -13.38 -20.33
C GLN A 453 2.35 -14.76 -19.80
N ARG A 454 1.40 -15.60 -19.39
CA ARG A 454 1.67 -16.91 -18.78
C ARG A 454 1.68 -18.05 -19.81
N LEU A 455 1.33 -17.77 -21.07
CA LEU A 455 1.30 -18.77 -22.14
C LEU A 455 2.74 -19.19 -22.50
N LEU A 456 3.05 -20.47 -22.31
CA LEU A 456 4.33 -21.02 -22.70
C LEU A 456 4.37 -21.29 -24.21
N VAL A 457 5.52 -21.02 -24.83
CA VAL A 457 5.75 -21.29 -26.27
C VAL A 457 5.51 -22.76 -26.61
N ASN A 458 5.86 -23.68 -25.70
CA ASN A 458 5.64 -25.10 -25.90
C ASN A 458 4.15 -25.44 -25.95
N THR A 459 3.34 -24.88 -25.05
CA THR A 459 1.87 -25.04 -25.04
C THR A 459 1.25 -24.50 -26.32
N TYR A 460 1.72 -23.36 -26.81
CA TYR A 460 1.26 -22.81 -28.09
C TYR A 460 1.60 -23.72 -29.27
N LYS A 461 2.83 -24.25 -29.32
CA LYS A 461 3.28 -25.15 -30.40
C LYS A 461 2.57 -26.50 -30.37
N SER A 462 2.31 -27.08 -29.20
CA SER A 462 1.62 -28.36 -29.09
C SER A 462 0.16 -28.29 -29.56
N LEU A 463 -0.50 -27.14 -29.40
CA LEU A 463 -1.86 -26.94 -29.87
C LEU A 463 -1.95 -26.77 -31.40
N ILE A 464 -0.94 -26.15 -32.01
CA ILE A 464 -0.88 -26.00 -33.48
C ILE A 464 -0.65 -27.36 -34.18
N LEU A 465 0.10 -28.27 -33.55
CA LEU A 465 0.40 -29.59 -34.10
C LEU A 465 -0.77 -30.57 -34.01
N ASN A 466 -1.79 -30.27 -33.20
CA ASN A 466 -3.02 -31.05 -33.10
C ASN A 466 -4.10 -30.43 -34.00
N GLU A 467 -3.98 -30.61 -35.31
CA GLU A 467 -4.83 -30.00 -36.37
C GLU A 467 -6.32 -30.42 -36.35
N ASN A 468 -6.83 -31.08 -35.30
CA ASN A 468 -8.19 -31.63 -35.26
C ASN A 468 -9.17 -30.99 -34.27
N SER A 469 -8.81 -29.94 -33.52
CA SER A 469 -9.81 -29.18 -32.75
C SER A 469 -10.36 -28.04 -33.59
N GLN A 470 -11.68 -28.06 -33.79
CA GLN A 470 -12.43 -27.07 -34.55
C GLN A 470 -12.00 -25.64 -34.17
N ALA A 471 -11.43 -24.95 -35.14
CA ALA A 471 -11.03 -23.56 -35.04
C ALA A 471 -12.27 -22.66 -34.90
N TYR A 472 -12.79 -22.49 -33.68
CA TYR A 472 -13.23 -21.20 -33.11
C TYR A 472 -13.87 -21.31 -31.72
N GLU A 473 -14.24 -22.50 -31.22
CA GLU A 473 -15.03 -22.59 -29.97
C GLU A 473 -14.28 -23.16 -28.74
N GLU A 474 -13.15 -23.82 -28.89
CA GLU A 474 -12.54 -24.60 -27.78
C GLU A 474 -11.35 -23.95 -27.05
N PHE A 475 -11.00 -22.68 -27.29
CA PHE A 475 -10.01 -21.99 -26.44
C PHE A 475 -10.54 -21.68 -25.01
N GLY A 476 -11.80 -22.05 -24.70
CA GLY A 476 -12.37 -22.00 -23.36
C GLY A 476 -11.95 -23.15 -22.44
N GLU A 477 -11.62 -24.32 -22.99
CA GLU A 477 -11.38 -25.53 -22.17
C GLU A 477 -9.97 -25.54 -21.56
N VAL A 478 -8.97 -24.95 -22.22
CA VAL A 478 -7.58 -24.91 -21.73
C VAL A 478 -7.38 -23.96 -20.53
N ILE A 479 -8.38 -23.15 -20.17
CA ILE A 479 -8.31 -22.24 -19.00
C ILE A 479 -9.25 -22.70 -17.87
N SER A 480 -9.85 -23.89 -17.99
CA SER A 480 -10.80 -24.43 -17.00
C SER A 480 -10.28 -25.64 -16.21
N GLU A 481 -9.00 -26.01 -16.35
CA GLU A 481 -8.32 -27.01 -15.50
C GLU A 481 -7.21 -26.41 -14.61
#